data_AF-A0A2A7HD87-F1
#
_entry.id   AF-A0A2A7HD87-F1
#
_cell.length_a   1.000
_cell.length_b   1.000
_cell.length_c   1.000
_cell.angle_alpha   90.00
_cell.angle_beta   90.00
_cell.angle_gamma   90.00
#
_symmetry.space_group_name_H-M   'P 1'
#
loop_
_entity.id
_entity.type
_entity.pdbx_description
1 polymer ?
#
loop_
_entity_poly.entity_id
_entity_poly.type
_entity_poly.pdbx_seq_one_letter_code
_entity_poly.pdbx_strand_id
1 'polypeptide(L)'
;MKNTLNYNLKKPDLEDYVNVADLNDNMDIVDGEIKKNTDKIDVLEQNLETHVADSEKHITAEERAIWNSKAEGNIREDATKPLRVEVKSSLPSVGVEGQIVLDKSGSIPKFKGYTGGKWV
;
A
#
# COMPACT_ATOMS: atom_id res chain seq x y z
N MET A 1 1.50 -27.75 50.87
CA MET A 1 2.11 -26.92 49.82
C MET A 1 1.46 -27.19 48.47
N LYS A 2 1.21 -26.14 47.68
CA LYS A 2 0.63 -26.19 46.33
C LYS A 2 1.54 -25.45 45.35
N ASN A 3 1.19 -25.42 44.06
CA ASN A 3 1.92 -24.66 43.05
C ASN A 3 1.03 -23.57 42.42
N THR A 4 1.64 -22.48 41.96
CA THR A 4 0.94 -21.46 41.16
C THR A 4 0.61 -22.00 39.77
N LEU A 5 -0.46 -21.51 39.14
CA LEU A 5 -0.93 -22.01 37.84
C LEU A 5 0.05 -21.77 36.67
N ASN A 6 0.60 -20.56 36.56
CA ASN A 6 1.28 -20.13 35.33
C ASN A 6 2.76 -20.56 35.27
N TYR A 7 3.45 -20.47 36.41
CA TYR A 7 4.90 -20.68 36.49
C TYR A 7 5.27 -21.80 37.44
N ASN A 8 4.28 -22.56 37.92
CA ASN A 8 4.46 -23.70 38.81
C ASN A 8 5.31 -23.39 40.08
N LEU A 9 5.32 -22.13 40.54
CA LEU A 9 6.05 -21.71 41.74
C LEU A 9 5.46 -22.37 42.99
N LYS A 10 6.32 -22.80 43.91
CA LYS A 10 5.94 -23.37 45.19
C LYS A 10 5.23 -22.32 46.04
N LYS A 11 3.96 -22.57 46.34
CA LYS A 11 3.10 -21.69 47.13
C LYS A 11 2.70 -22.41 48.43
N PRO A 12 3.28 -22.03 49.57
CA PRO A 12 2.87 -22.57 50.86
C PRO A 12 1.44 -22.15 51.22
N ASP A 13 0.68 -23.05 51.82
CA ASP A 13 -0.55 -22.80 52.58
C ASP A 13 -0.19 -22.30 54.00
N LEU A 14 -1.19 -21.86 54.78
CA LEU A 14 -0.98 -21.19 56.07
C LEU A 14 -0.18 -22.02 57.10
N GLU A 15 -0.32 -23.34 57.05
CA GLU A 15 0.29 -24.28 58.00
C GLU A 15 1.59 -24.91 57.46
N ASP A 16 1.99 -24.59 56.22
CA ASP A 16 3.20 -25.15 55.62
C ASP A 16 4.47 -24.49 56.19
N TYR A 17 5.50 -25.31 56.40
CA TYR A 17 6.85 -24.81 56.65
C TYR A 17 7.51 -24.35 55.35
N VAL A 18 8.02 -23.11 55.33
CA VAL A 18 8.76 -22.56 54.19
C VAL A 18 10.25 -22.81 54.36
N ASN A 19 10.86 -23.54 53.42
CA ASN A 19 12.31 -23.67 53.37
C ASN A 19 12.92 -22.65 52.38
N VAL A 20 14.15 -22.23 52.63
CA VAL A 20 14.84 -21.22 51.80
C VAL A 20 15.16 -21.73 50.39
N ALA A 21 15.38 -23.04 50.23
CA ALA A 21 15.64 -23.63 48.92
C ALA A 21 14.45 -23.44 47.97
N ASP A 22 13.22 -23.62 48.45
CA ASP A 22 12.00 -23.41 47.68
C ASP A 22 11.82 -21.95 47.24
N LEU A 23 12.24 -21.00 48.08
CA LEU A 23 12.24 -19.58 47.74
C LEU A 23 13.27 -19.26 46.67
N ASN A 24 14.47 -19.84 46.77
CA ASN A 24 15.52 -19.66 45.76
C ASN A 24 15.10 -20.26 44.41
N ASP A 25 14.57 -21.49 44.41
CA ASP A 25 14.06 -22.13 43.19
C ASP A 25 12.97 -21.29 42.53
N ASN A 26 12.04 -20.74 43.32
CA ASN A 26 11.00 -19.85 42.81
C ASN A 26 11.57 -18.55 42.24
N MET A 27 12.60 -17.99 42.89
CA MET A 27 13.24 -16.75 42.44
C MET A 27 13.98 -16.96 41.12
N ASP A 28 14.67 -18.08 40.95
CA ASP A 28 15.33 -18.44 39.70
C ASP A 28 14.33 -18.57 38.54
N ILE A 29 13.15 -19.15 38.80
CA ILE A 29 12.07 -19.20 37.82
C ILE A 29 11.56 -17.79 37.48
N VAL A 30 11.32 -16.95 38.49
CA VAL A 30 10.82 -15.58 38.28
C VAL A 30 11.82 -14.74 37.49
N ASP A 31 13.10 -14.78 37.85
CA ASP A 31 14.17 -14.08 37.13
C ASP A 31 14.25 -14.54 35.66
N GLY A 32 14.24 -15.86 35.43
CA GLY A 32 14.27 -16.44 34.10
C GLY A 32 13.06 -16.04 33.23
N GLU A 33 11.85 -16.07 33.78
CA GLU A 33 10.64 -15.67 33.04
C GLU A 33 10.57 -14.16 32.78
N ILE A 34 11.04 -13.33 33.71
CA ILE A 34 11.18 -11.89 33.48
C ILE A 34 12.16 -11.64 32.33
N LYS A 35 13.33 -12.28 32.34
CA LYS A 35 14.32 -12.15 31.27
C LYS A 35 13.76 -12.58 29.91
N LYS A 36 13.05 -13.71 29.85
CA LYS A 36 12.39 -14.19 28.62
C LYS A 36 11.36 -13.19 28.09
N ASN A 37 10.62 -12.53 28.97
CA ASN A 37 9.63 -11.53 28.56
C ASN A 37 10.32 -10.27 28.03
N THR A 38 11.39 -9.80 28.68
CA THR A 38 12.20 -8.69 28.17
C THR A 38 12.76 -9.02 26.78
N ASP A 39 13.34 -10.21 26.58
CA ASP A 39 13.88 -10.62 25.27
C ASP A 39 12.80 -10.64 24.18
N LYS A 40 11.58 -11.07 24.51
CA LYS A 40 10.45 -11.03 23.57
C LYS A 40 10.04 -9.60 23.26
N ILE A 41 10.04 -8.70 24.24
CA ILE A 41 9.71 -7.29 24.04
C ILE A 41 10.75 -6.64 23.14
N ASP A 42 12.04 -6.85 23.39
CA ASP A 42 13.14 -6.30 22.57
C ASP A 42 13.02 -6.74 21.09
N VAL A 43 12.69 -8.01 20.86
CA VAL A 43 12.44 -8.53 19.50
C VAL A 43 11.21 -7.90 18.86
N LEU A 44 10.12 -7.70 19.63
CA LEU A 44 8.91 -7.05 19.13
C LEU A 44 9.16 -5.58 18.78
N GLU A 45 9.92 -4.86 19.60
CA GLU A 45 10.32 -3.47 19.34
C GLU A 45 11.17 -3.38 18.08
N GLN A 46 12.19 -4.22 17.93
CA GLN A 46 13.01 -4.29 16.72
C GLN A 46 12.20 -4.59 15.46
N ASN A 47 11.26 -5.55 15.55
CA ASN A 47 10.39 -5.89 14.42
C ASN A 47 9.48 -4.73 14.03
N LEU A 48 8.94 -4.00 15.01
CA LEU A 48 8.10 -2.84 14.76
C LEU A 48 8.89 -1.69 14.13
N GLU A 49 10.09 -1.39 14.65
CA GLU A 49 10.99 -0.39 14.07
C GLU A 49 11.33 -0.74 12.62
N THR A 50 11.68 -2.00 12.35
CA THR A 50 11.96 -2.49 11.01
C THR A 50 10.75 -2.34 10.09
N HIS A 51 9.54 -2.67 10.56
CA HIS A 51 8.32 -2.55 9.77
C HIS A 51 7.97 -1.09 9.46
N VAL A 52 8.11 -0.18 10.42
CA VAL A 52 7.80 1.25 10.23
C VAL A 52 8.82 1.91 9.30
N ALA A 53 10.07 1.46 9.29
CA ALA A 53 11.11 1.95 8.40
C ALA A 53 11.00 1.42 6.95
N ASP A 54 10.19 0.38 6.70
CA ASP A 54 10.04 -0.24 5.39
C ASP A 54 9.12 0.59 4.47
N SER A 55 9.71 1.56 3.78
CA SER A 55 8.98 2.43 2.85
C SER A 55 8.40 1.71 1.64
N GLU A 56 8.83 0.49 1.32
CA GLU A 56 8.27 -0.27 0.19
C GLU A 56 6.88 -0.83 0.51
N LYS A 57 6.58 -1.03 1.81
CA LYS A 57 5.29 -1.56 2.29
C LYS A 57 4.28 -0.48 2.67
N HIS A 58 4.70 0.76 2.84
CA HIS A 58 3.84 1.90 3.19
C HIS A 58 3.52 2.75 1.97
N ILE A 59 2.43 3.50 2.04
CA ILE A 59 2.07 4.50 1.03
C ILE A 59 1.86 5.86 1.67
N THR A 60 2.32 6.89 0.98
CA THR A 60 2.15 8.28 1.38
C THR A 60 0.78 8.81 0.95
N ALA A 61 0.38 9.94 1.56
CA ALA A 61 -0.82 10.64 1.13
C ALA A 61 -0.71 11.15 -0.32
N GLU A 62 0.49 11.55 -0.74
CA GLU A 62 0.77 12.03 -2.10
C GLU A 62 0.63 10.89 -3.13
N GLU A 63 1.25 9.72 -2.87
CA GLU A 63 1.09 8.55 -3.75
C GLU A 63 -0.38 8.16 -3.91
N ARG A 64 -1.14 8.18 -2.81
CA ARG A 64 -2.59 7.91 -2.83
C ARG A 64 -3.36 8.93 -3.67
N ALA A 65 -3.02 10.22 -3.56
CA ALA A 65 -3.65 11.26 -4.38
C ALA A 65 -3.36 11.04 -5.87
N ILE A 66 -2.11 10.73 -6.23
CA ILE A 66 -1.72 10.44 -7.62
C ILE A 66 -2.48 9.22 -8.16
N TRP A 67 -2.58 8.14 -7.39
CA TRP A 67 -3.32 6.94 -7.82
C TRP A 67 -4.80 7.20 -7.99
N ASN A 68 -5.43 7.97 -7.10
CA ASN A 68 -6.83 8.34 -7.22
C ASN A 68 -7.09 9.20 -8.48
N SER A 69 -6.20 10.14 -8.81
CA SER A 69 -6.32 10.96 -10.03
C SER A 69 -6.19 10.16 -11.33
N LYS A 70 -5.53 8.99 -11.32
CA LYS A 70 -5.48 8.10 -12.49
C LYS A 70 -6.86 7.51 -12.81
N ALA A 71 -7.69 7.26 -11.81
CA ALA A 71 -9.04 6.75 -12.00
C ALA A 71 -9.97 7.84 -12.57
N GLU A 72 -9.69 9.10 -12.28
CA GLU A 72 -10.47 10.27 -12.71
C GLU A 72 -9.97 10.88 -14.03
N GLY A 73 -8.90 10.34 -14.61
CA GLY A 73 -8.36 10.74 -15.90
C GLY A 73 -9.35 10.46 -17.02
N ASN A 74 -10.33 11.35 -17.19
CA ASN A 74 -11.21 11.33 -18.35
C ASN A 74 -10.32 11.41 -19.61
N ILE A 75 -10.43 10.42 -20.50
CA ILE A 75 -9.83 10.47 -21.86
C ILE A 75 -10.32 11.73 -22.62
N ARG A 76 -11.36 12.38 -22.10
CA ARG A 76 -12.00 13.56 -22.66
C ARG A 76 -12.47 14.52 -21.57
N GLU A 77 -11.81 15.67 -21.46
CA GLU A 77 -12.21 16.73 -20.51
C GLU A 77 -13.46 17.50 -20.94
N ASP A 78 -13.76 17.55 -22.26
CA ASP A 78 -14.92 18.26 -22.81
C ASP A 78 -16.00 17.29 -23.32
N ALA A 79 -17.02 17.04 -22.48
CA ALA A 79 -18.19 16.23 -22.82
C ALA A 79 -19.28 17.02 -23.58
N THR A 80 -19.16 18.34 -23.67
CA THR A 80 -20.18 19.23 -24.26
C THR A 80 -20.08 19.34 -25.78
N LYS A 81 -18.90 19.03 -26.34
CA LYS A 81 -18.72 18.89 -27.77
C LYS A 81 -18.97 17.44 -28.18
N PRO A 82 -19.36 17.11 -29.42
CA PRO A 82 -19.17 15.75 -29.93
C PRO A 82 -17.68 15.42 -30.01
N LEU A 83 -17.28 14.16 -29.78
CA LEU A 83 -15.92 13.71 -30.11
C LEU A 83 -15.69 14.09 -31.57
N ARG A 84 -14.63 14.85 -31.88
CA ARG A 84 -14.25 15.19 -33.26
C ARG A 84 -13.72 13.94 -33.97
N VAL A 85 -14.55 12.92 -34.14
CA VAL A 85 -14.62 12.31 -35.46
C VAL A 85 -15.66 13.11 -36.21
N GLU A 86 -15.35 14.37 -36.54
CA GLU A 86 -16.04 15.01 -37.66
C GLU A 86 -15.66 14.17 -38.88
N VAL A 87 -16.48 13.18 -39.21
CA VAL A 87 -16.39 12.43 -40.48
C VAL A 87 -16.78 13.39 -41.58
N LYS A 88 -15.90 14.34 -41.89
CA LYS A 88 -16.01 15.16 -43.09
C LYS A 88 -15.75 14.23 -44.26
N SER A 89 -16.69 14.18 -45.20
CA SER A 89 -16.60 13.38 -46.43
C SER A 89 -15.47 13.82 -47.36
N SER A 90 -14.76 14.90 -47.04
CA SER A 90 -13.63 15.45 -47.78
C SER A 90 -12.58 16.02 -46.82
N LEU A 91 -11.31 15.91 -47.22
CA LEU A 91 -10.16 16.46 -46.50
C LEU A 91 -10.24 18.00 -46.49
N PRO A 92 -10.25 18.67 -45.32
CA PRO A 92 -10.26 20.14 -45.26
C PRO A 92 -9.00 20.75 -45.88
N SER A 93 -9.14 21.89 -46.57
CA SER A 93 -8.01 22.61 -47.16
C SER A 93 -7.07 23.22 -46.12
N VAL A 94 -7.59 23.54 -44.93
CA VAL A 94 -6.81 24.02 -43.77
C VAL A 94 -7.09 23.09 -42.59
N GLY A 95 -6.04 22.51 -42.03
CA GLY A 95 -6.11 21.70 -40.82
C GLY A 95 -5.76 22.49 -39.56
N VAL A 96 -6.18 21.96 -38.42
CA VAL A 96 -5.76 22.44 -37.08
C VAL A 96 -4.77 21.43 -36.51
N GLU A 97 -3.70 21.87 -35.85
CA GLU A 97 -2.70 20.95 -35.27
C GLU A 97 -3.37 19.93 -34.33
N GLY A 98 -3.06 18.64 -34.54
CA GLY A 98 -3.66 17.53 -33.79
C GLY A 98 -5.05 17.09 -34.29
N GLN A 99 -5.58 17.70 -35.36
CA GLN A 99 -6.84 17.29 -35.96
C GLN A 99 -6.69 15.93 -36.68
N ILE A 100 -7.66 15.04 -36.47
CA ILE A 100 -7.79 13.76 -37.18
C ILE A 100 -9.08 13.79 -38.02
N VAL A 101 -9.00 13.38 -39.27
CA VAL A 101 -10.14 13.27 -40.19
C VAL A 101 -10.15 11.93 -40.91
N LEU A 102 -11.34 11.42 -41.25
CA LEU A 102 -11.49 10.29 -42.16
C LEU A 102 -11.73 10.82 -43.57
N ASP A 103 -10.67 10.85 -44.39
CA ASP A 103 -10.73 11.25 -45.79
C ASP A 103 -11.38 10.14 -46.63
N LYS A 104 -12.58 10.41 -47.16
CA LYS A 104 -13.36 9.51 -48.03
C LYS A 104 -13.24 9.84 -49.52
N SER A 105 -12.35 10.77 -49.90
CA SER A 105 -12.21 11.21 -51.30
C SER A 105 -11.66 10.13 -52.24
N GLY A 106 -10.94 9.14 -51.71
CA GLY A 106 -10.44 7.98 -52.45
C GLY A 106 -11.33 6.73 -52.32
N SER A 107 -11.08 5.73 -53.17
CA SER A 107 -11.82 4.45 -53.17
C SER A 107 -11.73 3.68 -51.84
N ILE A 108 -10.73 3.97 -51.01
CA ILE A 108 -10.57 3.45 -49.66
C ILE A 108 -10.46 4.66 -48.71
N PRO A 109 -11.39 4.81 -47.76
CA PRO A 109 -11.29 5.84 -46.73
C PRO A 109 -10.01 5.72 -45.92
N LYS A 110 -9.32 6.83 -45.67
CA LYS A 110 -8.07 6.88 -44.89
C LYS A 110 -8.18 7.88 -43.75
N PHE A 111 -7.67 7.52 -42.58
CA PHE A 111 -7.46 8.51 -41.53
C PHE A 111 -6.26 9.38 -41.89
N LYS A 112 -6.41 10.70 -41.76
CA LYS A 112 -5.33 11.67 -41.88
C LYS A 112 -5.22 12.50 -40.61
N GLY A 113 -4.00 12.77 -40.19
CA GLY A 113 -3.68 13.71 -39.12
C GLY A 113 -3.13 15.02 -39.67
N TYR A 114 -3.42 16.16 -39.06
CA TYR A 114 -2.75 17.40 -39.38
C TYR A 114 -1.64 17.68 -38.38
N THR A 115 -0.40 17.64 -38.85
CA THR A 115 0.76 17.95 -38.02
C THR A 115 1.86 18.66 -38.80
N GLY A 116 2.55 19.59 -38.14
CA GLY A 116 3.65 20.35 -38.75
C GLY A 116 3.19 21.14 -39.98
N GLY A 117 1.95 21.64 -39.97
CA GLY A 117 1.39 22.43 -41.06
C GLY A 117 0.92 21.65 -42.29
N LYS A 118 0.88 20.31 -42.24
CA LYS A 118 0.46 19.45 -43.36
C LYS A 118 -0.39 18.26 -42.93
N TRP A 119 -1.20 17.76 -43.85
CA TRP A 119 -1.90 16.49 -43.68
C TRP A 119 -0.95 15.31 -43.92
N VAL A 120 -0.87 14.42 -42.94
CA VAL A 120 -0.13 13.15 -42.99
C VAL A 120 -1.09 11.97 -42.92
#